data_AF-A0A1J0EFK2-F1
#
_entry.id   AF-A0A1J0EFK2-F1
#
_cell.length_a   1.000
_cell.length_b   1.000
_cell.length_c   1.000
_cell.angle_alpha   90.00
_cell.angle_beta   90.00
_cell.angle_gamma   90.00
#
_symmetry.space_group_name_H-M   'P 1'
#
loop_
_entity.id
_entity.type
_entity.pdbx_description
1 polymer ?
#
loop_
_entity_poly.entity_id
_entity_poly.type
_entity_poly.pdbx_seq_one_letter_code
_entity_poly.pdbx_strand_id
1 'polypeptide(L)' 'MALNKPNQELRRDLKAAAFALEEAALEMFRLAKQRGDTELLEAMETIEKLHEQADRLTAYADEVKAGRIVRAKPE' A
#
# COMPACT_ATOMS: atom_id res chain seq x y z
N MET A 1 17.26 -12.57 12.13
CA MET A 1 16.74 -13.90 11.75
C MET A 1 16.34 -13.86 10.29
N ALA A 2 16.65 -14.90 9.51
CA ALA A 2 16.21 -14.96 8.12
C ALA A 2 14.70 -15.29 8.07
N LEU A 3 13.94 -14.53 7.28
CA LEU A 3 12.53 -14.83 7.04
C LEU A 3 12.42 -16.16 6.29
N ASN A 4 11.46 -16.99 6.66
CA ASN A 4 11.10 -18.15 5.85
C ASN A 4 10.55 -17.70 4.47
N LYS A 5 10.57 -18.59 3.49
CA LYS A 5 10.09 -18.29 2.12
C LYS A 5 8.68 -17.67 2.08
N PRO A 6 7.65 -18.20 2.77
CA PRO A 6 6.31 -17.60 2.72
C PRO A 6 6.23 -16.20 3.36
N ASN A 7 7.04 -15.91 4.38
CA ASN A 7 7.13 -14.56 4.97
C ASN A 7 7.90 -13.60 4.05
N GLN A 8 8.89 -14.08 3.29
CA GLN A 8 9.56 -13.26 2.28
C GLN A 8 8.59 -12.86 1.16
N GLU A 9 7.76 -13.80 0.70
CA GLU A 9 6.73 -13.55 -0.30
C GLU A 9 5.65 -12.62 0.23
N LEU A 10 5.11 -12.87 1.43
CA LEU A 10 4.13 -11.98 2.07
C LEU A 10 4.67 -10.54 2.20
N ARG A 11 5.91 -10.38 2.66
CA ARG A 11 6.52 -9.05 2.76
C ARG A 11 6.62 -8.36 1.41
N ARG A 12 6.99 -9.08 0.36
CA ARG A 12 7.10 -8.54 -1.00
C ARG A 12 5.74 -8.12 -1.51
N ASP A 13 4.72 -8.96 -1.32
CA ASP A 13 3.37 -8.71 -1.81
C ASP A 13 2.74 -7.50 -1.10
N LEU A 14 2.95 -7.35 0.23
CA LEU A 14 2.52 -6.17 0.99
C LEU A 14 3.16 -4.88 0.46
N LYS A 15 4.47 -4.90 0.17
CA LYS A 15 5.16 -3.72 -0.40
C LYS A 15 4.71 -3.42 -1.83
N ALA A 16 4.46 -4.45 -2.64
CA ALA A 16 3.94 -4.28 -3.99
C ALA A 16 2.54 -3.67 -3.99
N ALA A 17 1.67 -4.12 -3.07
CA ALA A 17 0.34 -3.55 -2.90
C ALA A 17 0.39 -2.09 -2.41
N ALA A 18 1.26 -1.77 -1.43
CA ALA A 18 1.47 -0.39 -1.00
C ALA A 18 1.90 0.52 -2.16
N PHE A 19 2.86 0.07 -2.97
CA PHE A 19 3.33 0.80 -4.14
C PHE A 19 2.23 1.01 -5.19
N ALA A 20 1.41 -0.02 -5.46
CA ALA A 20 0.29 0.11 -6.39
C ALA A 20 -0.76 1.13 -5.92
N LEU A 21 -1.00 1.24 -4.61
CA LEU A 21 -1.90 2.26 -4.05
C LEU A 21 -1.34 3.67 -4.21
N GLU A 22 -0.03 3.85 -4.00
CA GLU A 22 0.67 5.12 -4.25
C GLU A 22 0.59 5.54 -5.73
N GLU A 23 0.80 4.59 -6.66
CA GLU A 23 0.64 4.85 -8.09
C GLU A 23 -0.80 5.25 -8.43
N ALA A 24 -1.79 4.54 -7.87
CA ALA A 24 -3.21 4.86 -8.08
C ALA A 24 -3.58 6.25 -7.53
N ALA A 25 -3.04 6.62 -6.37
CA ALA A 25 -3.23 7.95 -5.77
C ALA A 25 -2.66 9.05 -6.68
N LEU A 26 -1.45 8.85 -7.20
CA LEU A 26 -0.79 9.79 -8.10
C LEU A 26 -1.53 9.95 -9.43
N GLU A 27 -2.03 8.85 -10.00
CA GLU A 27 -2.79 8.88 -11.24
C GLU A 27 -4.15 9.56 -11.06
N MET A 28 -4.85 9.26 -9.95
CA MET A 28 -6.09 9.94 -9.59
C MET A 28 -5.88 11.45 -9.41
N PHE A 29 -4.81 11.87 -8.72
CA PHE A 29 -4.45 13.27 -8.58
C PHE A 29 -4.24 13.97 -9.94
N ARG A 30 -3.51 13.32 -10.86
CA ARG A 30 -3.26 13.86 -12.20
C ARG A 30 -4.56 14.01 -12.99
N LEU A 31 -5.43 13.01 -12.95
CA LEU A 31 -6.72 13.03 -13.65
C LEU A 31 -7.65 14.10 -13.08
N ALA A 32 -7.74 14.20 -11.75
CA ALA A 32 -8.60 15.18 -11.10
C ALA A 32 -8.12 16.62 -11.37
N LYS A 33 -6.80 16.85 -11.28
CA LYS A 33 -6.17 18.14 -11.61
C LYS A 33 -6.41 18.59 -13.06
N GLN A 34 -6.54 17.65 -14.00
CA GLN A 34 -6.87 17.98 -15.40
C GLN A 34 -8.33 18.41 -15.59
N ARG A 35 -9.23 18.03 -14.68
CA ARG A 35 -10.66 18.34 -14.76
C ARG A 35 -11.01 19.67 -14.10
N GLY A 36 -10.37 19.99 -12.97
CA GLY A 36 -10.51 21.28 -12.29
C GLY A 36 -10.30 21.17 -10.78
N ASP A 37 -10.35 22.32 -10.11
CA ASP A 37 -10.12 22.41 -8.66
C ASP A 37 -11.23 21.73 -7.84
N THR A 38 -12.48 21.74 -8.31
CA THR A 38 -13.61 21.08 -7.65
C THR A 38 -13.43 19.56 -7.66
N GLU A 39 -13.20 18.97 -8.83
CA GLU A 39 -12.93 17.54 -8.96
C GLU A 39 -11.65 17.11 -8.24
N LEU A 40 -10.64 17.98 -8.19
CA LEU A 40 -9.45 17.75 -7.37
C LEU A 40 -9.80 17.67 -5.88
N LEU A 41 -10.59 18.63 -5.36
CA LEU A 41 -11.03 18.63 -3.97
C LEU A 41 -11.84 17.38 -3.61
N GLU A 42 -12.72 16.93 -4.52
CA GLU A 42 -13.48 15.69 -4.35
C GLU A 42 -12.57 14.44 -4.34
N ALA A 43 -11.51 14.44 -5.15
CA ALA A 43 -10.56 13.34 -5.20
C ALA A 43 -9.62 13.28 -3.99
N MET A 44 -9.38 14.40 -3.29
CA MET A 44 -8.42 14.47 -2.18
C MET A 44 -8.75 13.51 -1.04
N GLU A 45 -10.02 13.35 -0.67
CA GLU A 45 -10.41 12.42 0.40
C GLU A 45 -10.07 10.96 0.03
N THR A 46 -10.21 10.61 -1.25
CA THR A 46 -9.87 9.25 -1.73
C THR A 46 -8.36 9.06 -1.80
N ILE A 47 -7.62 10.06 -2.26
CA ILE A 47 -6.15 10.06 -2.32
C ILE A 47 -5.56 9.91 -0.91
N GLU A 48 -6.09 10.62 0.08
CA GLU A 48 -5.66 10.50 1.48
C GLU A 48 -5.87 9.07 2.02
N LYS A 49 -7.02 8.46 1.75
CA LYS A 49 -7.29 7.07 2.14
C LYS A 49 -6.31 6.09 1.48
N LEU A 50 -5.95 6.32 0.21
CA LEU A 50 -4.99 5.46 -0.50
C LEU A 50 -3.60 5.52 0.15
N HIS A 51 -3.12 6.72 0.49
CA HIS A 51 -1.87 6.90 1.23
C HIS A 51 -1.91 6.23 2.61
N GLU A 52 -2.99 6.40 3.37
CA GLU A 52 -3.13 5.75 4.68
C GLU A 52 -3.06 4.22 4.58
N GLN A 53 -3.71 3.63 3.56
CA GLN A 53 -3.64 2.19 3.34
C GLN A 53 -2.24 1.74 2.88
N ALA A 54 -1.56 2.52 2.04
CA ALA A 54 -0.18 2.24 1.61
C ALA A 54 0.80 2.24 2.79
N ASP A 55 0.69 3.24 3.67
CA ASP A 55 1.48 3.34 4.90
C ASP A 55 1.23 2.13 5.81
N ARG A 56 -0.03 1.75 6.00
CA ARG A 56 -0.41 0.59 6.81
C ARG A 56 0.16 -0.72 6.26
N LEU A 57 0.10 -0.92 4.94
CA LEU A 57 0.69 -2.09 4.28
C LEU A 57 2.21 -2.10 4.42
N THR A 58 2.85 -0.94 4.34
CA THR A 58 4.29 -0.79 4.58
C THR A 58 4.66 -1.16 6.02
N ALA A 59 3.89 -0.69 7.00
CA ALA A 59 4.07 -1.05 8.40
C ALA A 59 3.94 -2.57 8.62
N TYR A 60 2.93 -3.21 8.02
CA TYR A 60 2.79 -4.67 8.07
C TYR A 60 3.95 -5.40 7.43
N ALA A 61 4.50 -4.91 6.31
CA ALA A 61 5.69 -5.50 5.71
C ALA A 61 6.91 -5.44 6.66
N ASP A 62 7.04 -4.37 7.44
CA ASP A 62 8.09 -4.24 8.44
C ASP A 62 7.83 -5.12 9.67
N GLU A 63 6.58 -5.34 10.05
CA GLU A 63 6.21 -6.33 11.07
C GLU A 63 6.50 -7.76 10.63
N VAL A 64 6.26 -8.11 9.36
CA VAL A 64 6.67 -9.38 8.78
C VAL A 64 8.19 -9.51 8.84
N LYS A 65 8.93 -8.45 8.50
CA LYS A 65 10.40 -8.42 8.60
C LYS A 65 10.89 -8.62 10.03
N ALA A 66 10.20 -8.05 11.01
CA ALA A 66 10.49 -8.20 12.43
C ALA A 66 10.07 -9.58 12.98
N GLY A 67 9.36 -10.41 12.20
CA GLY A 67 8.85 -11.71 12.63
C GLY A 67 7.61 -11.62 13.52
N ARG A 68 6.95 -10.46 13.61
CA ARG A 68 5.71 -10.27 14.37
C ARG A 68 4.49 -10.81 13.63
N ILE A 69 4.50 -10.71 12.30
CA ILE A 69 3.51 -11.34 11.41
C ILE A 69 4.16 -12.53 10.72
N VAL A 70 3.51 -13.70 10.80
CA VAL A 70 3.96 -14.92 10.14
C VAL A 70 2.84 -15.51 9.30
N ARG A 71 3.15 -15.89 8.07
CA ARG A 71 2.25 -16.63 7.19
C ARG A 71 2.42 -18.11 7.48
N ALA A 72 1.40 -18.72 8.08
CA ALA A 72 1.30 -20.18 8.13
C ALA A 72 1.22 -20.73 6.69
N LYS A 73 1.64 -21.98 6.48
CA LYS A 73 1.44 -22.63 5.18
C LYS A 73 -0.06 -22.62 4.87
N PRO A 74 -0.47 -22.24 3.65
CA PRO A 74 -1.82 -22.54 3.19
C PRO A 74 -1.99 -24.06 3.21
N GLU A 75 -3.10 -24.54 3.79
CA GLU A 75 -3.50 -25.96 3.72
C GLU A 75 -3.78 -26.39 2.29
#